data_AF-F1NU90-F1
#
_entry.id   AF-F1NU90-F1
#
_cell.length_a   1.000
_cell.length_b   1.000
_cell.length_c   1.000
_cell.angle_alpha   90.00
_cell.angle_beta   90.00
_cell.angle_gamma   90.00
#
_symmetry.space_group_name_H-M   'P 1'
#
loop_
_entity.id
_entity.type
_entity.pdbx_description
1 polymer ?
#
loop_
_entity_poly.entity_id
_entity_poly.type
_entity_poly.pdbx_seq_one_letter_code
_entity_poly.pdbx_strand_id
1 'polypeptide(L)'
;MARGGGKSGSLKDKLDGNELDLSLCGLSEVPVRELAALPKATVLDLSCNSLVSLPSDFCSLTHLVKLDLSKNRLQQLPVDFGRLVSLQHLDLLNNRLVTLPVSFAQLKLSLHHSPVEILSRLLGTPSSLLVFHSFYSWENQNLKWLDLKDNPLDPVLAKVAGDCLDEKQCKQAAVRVLQHMKVIQSEQDRERQRKLQAEREMEKKREAEQRAREAQERELRKREKAEEKERRRREYDAQRAAKQEMEKKTKKETVQSRKLASSSRPPQPARHKHSWSRSVLRALLLVLLCILCTLAVCKLTELQHQPLCVSVNTLYEDVVAAVQNHKTLQNMLQQNSQQ
;
A
#
# COMPACT_ATOMS: atom_id res chain seq x y z
N MET A 1 -57.84 -0.70 -9.49
CA MET A 1 -57.35 -2.09 -9.39
C MET A 1 -56.89 -2.55 -10.77
N ALA A 2 -55.59 -2.66 -11.00
CA ALA A 2 -55.04 -3.36 -12.16
C ALA A 2 -53.93 -4.28 -11.63
N ARG A 3 -54.31 -5.52 -11.34
CA ARG A 3 -53.39 -6.61 -10.99
C ARG A 3 -52.74 -7.08 -12.29
N GLY A 4 -51.52 -6.61 -12.56
CA GLY A 4 -50.63 -7.20 -13.56
C GLY A 4 -49.63 -8.12 -12.86
N GLY A 5 -50.01 -9.36 -12.61
CA GLY A 5 -49.08 -10.40 -12.16
C GLY A 5 -48.09 -10.69 -13.27
N GLY A 6 -46.90 -10.08 -13.21
CA GLY A 6 -45.77 -10.41 -14.07
C GLY A 6 -45.36 -11.85 -13.78
N LYS A 7 -45.67 -12.77 -14.71
CA LYS A 7 -45.08 -14.10 -14.74
C LYS A 7 -43.56 -13.91 -14.76
N SER A 8 -42.89 -14.40 -13.73
CA SER A 8 -41.44 -14.57 -13.69
C SER A 8 -41.04 -15.63 -14.73
N GLY A 9 -41.07 -15.27 -16.01
CA GLY A 9 -40.35 -16.01 -17.05
C GLY A 9 -38.87 -15.97 -16.74
N SER A 10 -38.17 -17.09 -16.94
CA SER A 10 -36.72 -17.11 -16.76
C SER A 10 -36.10 -16.11 -17.73
N LEU A 11 -35.01 -15.43 -17.36
CA LEU A 11 -34.28 -14.53 -18.30
C LEU A 11 -33.86 -15.26 -19.59
N LYS A 12 -33.75 -16.59 -19.55
CA LYS A 12 -33.54 -17.46 -20.70
C LYS A 12 -34.67 -17.39 -21.73
N ASP A 13 -35.91 -17.16 -21.30
CA ASP A 13 -37.08 -17.13 -22.17
C ASP A 13 -37.16 -15.83 -22.99
N LYS A 14 -36.42 -14.80 -22.56
CA LYS A 14 -36.30 -13.50 -23.25
C LYS A 14 -35.07 -13.40 -24.16
N LEU A 15 -34.24 -14.45 -24.19
CA LEU A 15 -33.05 -14.51 -25.03
C LEU A 15 -33.44 -15.01 -26.43
N ASP A 16 -33.38 -14.13 -27.43
CA ASP A 16 -33.54 -14.48 -28.84
C ASP A 16 -32.16 -14.48 -29.53
N GLY A 17 -31.66 -15.67 -29.87
CA GLY A 17 -30.31 -15.84 -30.40
C GLY A 17 -29.23 -15.36 -29.41
N ASN A 18 -28.69 -14.16 -29.66
CA ASN A 18 -27.70 -13.50 -28.82
C ASN A 18 -28.21 -12.18 -28.20
N GLU A 19 -29.47 -11.85 -28.42
CA GLU A 19 -30.12 -10.61 -27.99
C GLU A 19 -31.05 -10.88 -26.81
N LEU A 20 -30.88 -10.08 -25.75
CA LEU A 20 -31.69 -10.15 -24.56
C LEU A 20 -32.38 -8.80 -24.35
N ASP A 21 -33.68 -8.79 -24.59
CA ASP A 21 -34.52 -7.62 -24.42
C ASP A 21 -35.10 -7.56 -22.99
N LEU A 22 -34.65 -6.57 -22.23
CA LEU A 22 -35.15 -6.19 -20.91
C LEU A 22 -35.65 -4.74 -20.90
N SER A 23 -35.98 -4.19 -22.06
CA SER A 23 -36.59 -2.87 -22.19
C SER A 23 -37.97 -2.84 -21.54
N LEU A 24 -38.40 -1.67 -21.06
CA LEU A 24 -39.74 -1.42 -20.51
C LEU A 24 -40.18 -2.39 -19.39
N CYS A 25 -39.24 -3.05 -18.72
CA CYS A 25 -39.52 -4.04 -17.68
C CYS A 25 -39.77 -3.42 -16.30
N GLY A 26 -39.69 -2.09 -16.18
CA GLY A 26 -39.84 -1.39 -14.91
C GLY A 26 -38.70 -1.67 -13.92
N LEU A 27 -37.51 -2.03 -14.43
CA LEU A 27 -36.36 -2.39 -13.61
C LEU A 27 -35.85 -1.17 -12.84
N SER A 28 -35.66 -1.35 -11.53
CA SER A 28 -34.93 -0.44 -10.65
C SER A 28 -33.46 -0.83 -10.48
N GLU A 29 -33.13 -2.10 -10.69
CA GLU A 29 -31.79 -2.67 -10.61
C GLU A 29 -31.59 -3.72 -11.71
N VAL A 30 -30.34 -3.88 -12.15
CA VAL A 30 -29.97 -4.85 -13.18
C VAL A 30 -29.66 -6.21 -12.54
N PRO A 31 -30.26 -7.32 -13.00
CA PRO A 31 -29.98 -8.67 -12.51
C PRO A 31 -28.65 -9.22 -13.05
N VAL A 32 -27.53 -8.66 -12.59
CA VAL A 32 -26.19 -8.93 -13.15
C VAL A 32 -25.77 -10.39 -12.99
N ARG A 33 -26.15 -11.05 -11.88
CA ARG A 33 -25.76 -12.44 -11.61
C ARG A 33 -26.35 -13.39 -12.65
N GLU A 34 -27.60 -13.15 -13.01
CA GLU A 34 -28.33 -13.93 -13.98
C GLU A 34 -27.85 -13.63 -15.40
N LEU A 35 -27.55 -12.35 -15.71
CA LEU A 35 -26.94 -11.96 -16.98
C LEU A 35 -25.56 -12.60 -17.18
N ALA A 36 -24.73 -12.65 -16.12
CA ALA A 36 -23.42 -13.28 -16.15
C ALA A 36 -23.50 -14.80 -16.42
N ALA A 37 -24.62 -15.43 -16.05
CA ALA A 37 -24.89 -16.84 -16.34
C ALA A 37 -25.37 -17.09 -17.80
N LEU A 38 -25.50 -16.04 -18.62
CA LEU A 38 -25.94 -16.09 -20.01
C LEU A 38 -24.87 -15.55 -20.97
N PRO A 39 -23.71 -16.21 -21.12
CA PRO A 39 -22.59 -15.72 -21.93
C PRO A 39 -22.91 -15.59 -23.44
N LYS A 40 -24.03 -16.16 -23.90
CA LYS A 40 -24.52 -16.02 -25.27
C LYS A 40 -25.19 -14.67 -25.53
N ALA A 41 -25.65 -13.97 -24.48
CA ALA A 41 -26.31 -12.67 -24.58
C ALA A 41 -25.26 -11.57 -24.82
N THR A 42 -24.94 -11.30 -26.08
CA THR A 42 -23.96 -10.26 -26.44
C THR A 42 -24.59 -8.92 -26.79
N VAL A 43 -25.91 -8.90 -27.04
CA VAL A 43 -26.72 -7.69 -27.21
C VAL A 43 -27.68 -7.63 -26.03
N LEU A 44 -27.62 -6.55 -25.27
CA LEU A 44 -28.45 -6.34 -24.08
C LEU A 44 -29.18 -5.00 -24.20
N ASP A 45 -30.50 -5.06 -24.23
CA ASP A 45 -31.37 -3.88 -24.18
C ASP A 45 -31.92 -3.70 -22.77
N LEU A 46 -31.54 -2.61 -22.10
CA LEU A 46 -32.03 -2.17 -20.79
C LEU A 46 -32.73 -0.80 -20.89
N SER A 47 -33.11 -0.39 -22.10
CA SER A 47 -33.71 0.91 -22.37
C SER A 47 -35.08 1.08 -21.71
N CYS A 48 -35.50 2.34 -21.54
CA CYS A 48 -36.82 2.69 -21.01
C CYS A 48 -37.15 2.05 -19.65
N ASN A 49 -36.16 1.89 -18.78
CA ASN A 49 -36.33 1.46 -17.39
C ASN A 49 -36.21 2.65 -16.42
N SER A 50 -36.14 2.39 -15.12
CA SER A 50 -35.97 3.42 -14.09
C SER A 50 -34.63 3.30 -13.36
N LEU A 51 -33.58 2.84 -14.07
CA LEU A 51 -32.25 2.63 -13.50
C LEU A 51 -31.61 3.98 -13.13
N VAL A 52 -31.20 4.13 -11.87
CA VAL A 52 -30.52 5.33 -11.36
C VAL A 52 -29.00 5.15 -11.33
N SER A 53 -28.55 3.92 -11.18
CA SER A 53 -27.15 3.50 -11.19
C SER A 53 -27.03 2.08 -11.71
N LEU A 54 -25.84 1.71 -12.16
CA LEU A 54 -25.47 0.32 -12.41
C LEU A 54 -24.68 -0.21 -11.21
N PRO A 55 -24.86 -1.47 -10.81
CA PRO A 55 -24.06 -2.07 -9.73
C PRO A 55 -22.59 -2.20 -10.14
N SER A 56 -21.68 -2.24 -9.16
CA SER A 56 -20.23 -2.36 -9.39
C SER A 56 -19.86 -3.58 -10.24
N ASP A 57 -20.60 -4.66 -10.05
CA ASP A 57 -20.36 -5.95 -10.69
C ASP A 57 -20.87 -5.98 -12.14
N PHE A 58 -21.58 -4.96 -12.60
CA PHE A 58 -22.05 -4.85 -13.99
C PHE A 58 -20.89 -4.96 -14.99
N CYS A 59 -19.72 -4.45 -14.63
CA CYS A 59 -18.50 -4.50 -15.41
C CYS A 59 -17.88 -5.91 -15.52
N SER A 60 -18.50 -6.94 -14.92
CA SER A 60 -18.17 -8.35 -15.14
C SER A 60 -18.75 -8.92 -16.44
N LEU A 61 -19.73 -8.24 -17.05
CA LEU A 61 -20.39 -8.65 -18.30
C LEU A 61 -19.52 -8.33 -19.53
N THR A 62 -18.26 -8.78 -19.51
CA THR A 62 -17.24 -8.44 -20.52
C THR A 62 -17.52 -9.01 -21.92
N HIS A 63 -18.50 -9.91 -22.03
CA HIS A 63 -18.95 -10.51 -23.29
C HIS A 63 -19.92 -9.62 -24.08
N LEU A 64 -20.41 -8.53 -23.50
CA LEU A 64 -21.33 -7.61 -24.17
C LEU A 64 -20.66 -6.87 -25.32
N VAL A 65 -21.35 -6.85 -26.46
CA VAL A 65 -20.95 -6.18 -27.71
C VAL A 65 -21.83 -4.98 -28.00
N LYS A 66 -23.13 -5.06 -27.69
CA LYS A 66 -24.06 -3.93 -27.77
C LYS A 66 -24.81 -3.80 -26.46
N LEU A 67 -24.91 -2.58 -25.96
CA LEU A 67 -25.60 -2.25 -24.73
C LEU A 67 -26.44 -1.00 -24.94
N ASP A 68 -27.76 -1.13 -24.80
CA ASP A 68 -28.68 0.00 -24.77
C ASP A 68 -29.09 0.28 -23.32
N LEU A 69 -28.78 1.48 -22.84
CA LEU A 69 -29.15 2.02 -21.53
C LEU A 69 -29.96 3.31 -21.67
N SER A 70 -30.47 3.60 -22.87
CA SER A 70 -31.19 4.83 -23.17
C SER A 70 -32.47 4.98 -22.35
N LYS A 71 -32.90 6.23 -22.16
CA LYS A 71 -34.15 6.59 -21.45
C LYS A 71 -34.23 5.99 -20.05
N ASN A 72 -33.11 6.03 -19.33
CA ASN A 72 -33.03 5.69 -17.91
C ASN A 72 -32.80 6.97 -17.09
N ARG A 73 -32.34 6.84 -15.84
CA ARG A 73 -32.04 7.96 -14.93
C ARG A 73 -30.61 7.88 -14.40
N LEU A 74 -29.70 7.28 -15.17
CA LEU A 74 -28.32 7.03 -14.75
C LEU A 74 -27.62 8.36 -14.50
N GLN A 75 -27.12 8.56 -13.28
CA GLN A 75 -26.37 9.77 -12.90
C GLN A 75 -24.88 9.62 -13.15
N GLN A 76 -24.38 8.38 -13.08
CA GLN A 76 -22.99 8.02 -13.29
C GLN A 76 -22.90 6.57 -13.78
N LEU A 77 -21.80 6.26 -14.47
CA LEU A 77 -21.39 4.89 -14.77
C LEU A 77 -20.42 4.38 -13.70
N PRO A 78 -20.35 3.06 -13.45
CA PRO A 78 -19.35 2.45 -12.56
C PRO A 78 -17.92 2.88 -12.88
N VAL A 79 -17.07 3.02 -11.86
CA VAL A 79 -15.67 3.45 -12.03
C VAL A 79 -14.88 2.54 -12.96
N ASP A 80 -15.23 1.25 -13.05
CA ASP A 80 -14.58 0.22 -13.86
C ASP A 80 -15.30 -0.08 -15.18
N PHE A 81 -16.14 0.84 -15.67
CA PHE A 81 -16.91 0.65 -16.92
C PHE A 81 -16.03 0.29 -18.13
N GLY A 82 -14.77 0.75 -18.14
CA GLY A 82 -13.75 0.37 -19.10
C GLY A 82 -13.46 -1.13 -19.26
N ARG A 83 -13.87 -1.97 -18.30
CA ARG A 83 -13.69 -3.43 -18.37
C ARG A 83 -14.53 -4.12 -19.44
N LEU A 84 -15.55 -3.45 -19.99
CA LEU A 84 -16.40 -3.96 -21.07
C LEU A 84 -15.65 -3.89 -22.42
N VAL A 85 -14.53 -4.61 -22.51
CA VAL A 85 -13.55 -4.52 -23.63
C VAL A 85 -14.09 -4.98 -24.99
N SER A 86 -15.17 -5.78 -25.00
CA SER A 86 -15.84 -6.22 -26.23
C SER A 86 -16.94 -5.28 -26.72
N LEU A 87 -17.24 -4.23 -25.96
CA LEU A 87 -18.34 -3.32 -26.25
C LEU A 87 -18.05 -2.46 -27.48
N GLN A 88 -18.93 -2.53 -28.46
CA GLN A 88 -18.82 -1.83 -29.75
C GLN A 88 -19.92 -0.79 -29.94
N HIS A 89 -21.07 -0.96 -29.30
CA HIS A 89 -22.20 -0.05 -29.40
C HIS A 89 -22.75 0.23 -28.01
N LEU A 90 -22.82 1.50 -27.65
CA LEU A 90 -23.32 1.94 -26.36
C LEU A 90 -24.29 3.10 -26.54
N ASP A 91 -25.55 2.88 -26.17
CA ASP A 91 -26.55 3.94 -26.13
C ASP A 91 -26.81 4.38 -24.69
N LEU A 92 -26.60 5.67 -24.43
CA LEU A 92 -26.83 6.33 -23.15
C LEU A 92 -27.77 7.53 -23.31
N LEU A 93 -28.46 7.66 -24.46
CA LEU A 93 -29.41 8.72 -24.75
C LEU A 93 -30.38 8.94 -23.59
N ASN A 94 -30.67 10.20 -23.25
CA ASN A 94 -31.67 10.59 -22.27
C ASN A 94 -31.47 9.92 -20.90
N ASN A 95 -30.31 10.20 -20.31
CA ASN A 95 -29.96 9.85 -18.94
C ASN A 95 -29.63 11.13 -18.14
N ARG A 96 -28.99 11.01 -16.98
CA ARG A 96 -28.59 12.13 -16.13
C ARG A 96 -27.08 12.21 -15.93
N LEU A 97 -26.31 11.71 -16.90
CA LEU A 97 -24.86 11.68 -16.83
C LEU A 97 -24.30 13.10 -16.93
N VAL A 98 -23.39 13.43 -16.02
CA VAL A 98 -22.62 14.69 -16.06
C VAL A 98 -21.22 14.43 -16.62
N THR A 99 -20.60 13.32 -16.22
CA THR A 99 -19.25 12.93 -16.65
C THR A 99 -19.21 11.44 -16.98
N LEU A 100 -18.09 11.01 -17.58
CA LEU A 100 -17.78 9.60 -17.79
C LEU A 100 -16.60 9.19 -16.89
N PRO A 101 -16.55 7.94 -16.43
CA PRO A 101 -15.44 7.44 -15.62
C PRO A 101 -14.15 7.41 -16.43
N VAL A 102 -13.00 7.60 -15.78
CA VAL A 102 -11.69 7.61 -16.45
C VAL A 102 -11.39 6.28 -17.14
N SER A 103 -11.89 5.17 -16.58
CA SER A 103 -11.78 3.85 -17.21
C SER A 103 -12.47 3.78 -18.58
N PHE A 104 -13.38 4.69 -18.92
CA PHE A 104 -14.03 4.75 -20.23
C PHE A 104 -13.01 4.83 -21.37
N ALA A 105 -11.82 5.40 -21.13
CA ALA A 105 -10.69 5.40 -22.07
C ALA A 105 -10.18 3.99 -22.47
N GLN A 106 -10.49 2.97 -21.67
CA GLN A 106 -10.12 1.57 -21.89
C GLN A 106 -11.10 0.84 -22.82
N LEU A 107 -12.31 1.38 -23.01
CA LEU A 107 -13.18 0.94 -24.10
C LEU A 107 -12.45 1.25 -25.40
N LYS A 108 -12.03 0.21 -26.11
CA LYS A 108 -10.89 0.28 -27.02
C LYS A 108 -11.09 1.32 -28.13
N LEU A 109 -10.02 2.06 -28.43
CA LEU A 109 -9.87 2.89 -29.63
C LEU A 109 -8.49 2.61 -30.21
N SER A 110 -8.46 2.06 -31.43
CA SER A 110 -7.28 2.03 -32.29
C SER A 110 -6.91 3.46 -32.64
N LEU A 111 -5.89 3.99 -31.99
CA LEU A 111 -5.22 5.19 -32.49
C LEU A 111 -4.39 4.71 -33.68
N HIS A 112 -4.85 4.95 -34.90
CA HIS A 112 -3.96 5.10 -36.04
C HIS A 112 -3.13 6.37 -35.78
N HIS A 113 -2.14 6.27 -34.91
CA HIS A 113 -0.94 7.10 -34.87
C HIS A 113 0.07 6.38 -33.97
N SER A 114 0.86 5.53 -34.61
CA SER A 114 2.09 4.99 -34.04
C SER A 114 3.10 6.13 -33.85
N PRO A 115 3.92 6.14 -32.78
CA PRO A 115 5.08 7.04 -32.64
C PRO A 115 6.17 6.86 -33.72
N VAL A 116 5.94 6.02 -34.73
CA VAL A 116 6.96 5.59 -35.68
C VAL A 116 7.18 6.59 -36.84
N GLU A 117 6.32 7.58 -37.03
CA GLU A 117 6.48 8.57 -38.11
C GLU A 117 7.51 9.68 -37.78
N ILE A 118 7.91 9.81 -36.52
CA ILE A 118 9.01 10.70 -36.09
C ILE A 118 10.36 9.95 -36.12
N LEU A 119 10.36 8.63 -35.96
CA LEU A 119 11.60 7.83 -35.93
C LEU A 119 12.13 7.45 -37.33
N SER A 120 11.27 7.42 -38.37
CA SER A 120 11.70 7.08 -39.73
C SER A 120 12.48 8.20 -40.45
N ARG A 121 12.38 9.46 -39.98
CA ARG A 121 13.13 10.59 -40.54
C ARG A 121 14.51 10.80 -39.91
N LEU A 122 14.81 10.11 -38.79
CA LEU A 122 16.04 10.29 -38.02
C LEU A 122 17.06 9.15 -38.19
N LEU A 123 16.65 7.96 -38.61
CA LEU A 123 17.55 6.82 -38.72
C LEU A 123 17.45 6.21 -40.13
N GLY A 124 18.44 6.57 -40.95
CA GLY A 124 18.68 5.97 -42.25
C GLY A 124 19.15 4.53 -42.13
N THR A 125 18.63 3.73 -43.06
CA THR A 125 18.99 2.37 -43.52
C THR A 125 18.56 1.16 -42.66
N PRO A 126 17.90 0.15 -43.29
CA PRO A 126 17.47 -1.07 -42.64
C PRO A 126 18.46 -2.20 -42.92
N SER A 127 19.07 -2.74 -41.89
CA SER A 127 19.65 -4.09 -41.96
C SER A 127 19.54 -4.72 -40.59
N SER A 128 18.92 -5.89 -40.54
CA SER A 128 18.60 -6.73 -39.37
C SER A 128 17.40 -6.31 -38.51
N LEU A 129 16.19 -6.47 -39.05
CA LEU A 129 14.99 -6.70 -38.22
C LEU A 129 14.21 -7.91 -38.77
N LEU A 130 14.76 -9.10 -38.50
CA LEU A 130 14.05 -10.38 -38.65
C LEU A 130 13.36 -10.76 -37.33
N VAL A 131 12.64 -9.82 -36.71
CA VAL A 131 11.60 -10.11 -35.71
C VAL A 131 10.52 -9.02 -35.77
N PHE A 132 9.74 -8.98 -36.85
CA PHE A 132 8.46 -8.27 -36.87
C PHE A 132 7.46 -9.06 -37.72
N HIS A 133 7.20 -10.30 -37.30
CA HIS A 133 6.07 -11.08 -37.79
C HIS A 133 5.09 -11.35 -36.64
N SER A 134 4.55 -10.27 -36.06
CA SER A 134 3.33 -10.28 -35.23
C SER A 134 2.69 -8.89 -35.03
N PHE A 135 3.01 -7.91 -35.87
CA PHE A 135 2.35 -6.61 -36.00
C PHE A 135 1.79 -6.60 -37.43
N TYR A 136 0.51 -6.61 -37.77
CA TYR A 136 -0.68 -6.08 -37.15
C TYR A 136 -1.85 -7.03 -37.47
N SER A 137 -2.46 -7.63 -36.46
CA SER A 137 -3.86 -8.05 -36.53
C SER A 137 -4.63 -7.26 -35.47
N TRP A 138 -4.77 -5.95 -35.72
CA TRP A 138 -5.50 -5.01 -34.84
C TRP A 138 -6.86 -4.61 -35.42
N GLU A 139 -7.63 -5.56 -35.93
CA GLU A 139 -9.04 -5.31 -36.28
C GLU A 139 -10.02 -5.48 -35.12
N ASN A 140 -9.60 -5.97 -33.97
CA ASN A 140 -10.58 -6.47 -33.00
C ASN A 140 -11.02 -5.45 -31.96
N GLN A 141 -12.13 -4.79 -32.29
CA GLN A 141 -13.20 -4.27 -31.42
C GLN A 141 -12.90 -2.97 -30.65
N ASN A 142 -13.15 -1.83 -31.29
CA ASN A 142 -13.28 -0.53 -30.63
C ASN A 142 -14.74 -0.26 -30.25
N LEU A 143 -15.00 0.71 -29.35
CA LEU A 143 -16.31 1.35 -29.32
C LEU A 143 -16.51 2.06 -30.67
N LYS A 144 -17.47 1.58 -31.45
CA LYS A 144 -17.77 2.06 -32.79
C LYS A 144 -18.88 3.08 -32.78
N TRP A 145 -19.77 3.05 -31.80
CA TRP A 145 -20.95 3.90 -31.76
C TRP A 145 -21.26 4.27 -30.32
N LEU A 146 -21.55 5.54 -30.11
CA LEU A 146 -21.87 6.11 -28.81
C LEU A 146 -22.91 7.21 -29.00
N ASP A 147 -23.99 7.12 -28.24
CA ASP A 147 -24.93 8.22 -28.06
C ASP A 147 -24.95 8.64 -26.59
N LEU A 148 -24.76 9.94 -26.36
CA LEU A 148 -24.80 10.59 -25.05
C LEU A 148 -25.80 11.75 -25.03
N LYS A 149 -26.61 11.91 -26.07
CA LYS A 149 -27.54 13.03 -26.19
C LYS A 149 -28.54 13.04 -25.03
N ASP A 150 -29.10 14.21 -24.75
CA ASP A 150 -30.09 14.42 -23.69
C ASP A 150 -29.57 14.01 -22.29
N ASN A 151 -28.25 14.13 -22.08
CA ASN A 151 -27.61 14.08 -20.77
C ASN A 151 -27.13 15.48 -20.37
N PRO A 152 -27.18 15.85 -19.08
CA PRO A 152 -26.64 17.10 -18.55
C PRO A 152 -25.10 17.02 -18.43
N LEU A 153 -24.42 16.70 -19.54
CA LEU A 153 -22.97 16.54 -19.59
C LEU A 153 -22.25 17.85 -19.22
N ASP A 154 -21.07 17.71 -18.62
CA ASP A 154 -20.11 18.81 -18.50
C ASP A 154 -19.90 19.49 -19.87
N PRO A 155 -19.84 20.83 -19.96
CA PRO A 155 -19.76 21.55 -21.23
C PRO A 155 -18.59 21.13 -22.13
N VAL A 156 -17.44 20.76 -21.55
CA VAL A 156 -16.28 20.30 -22.33
C VAL A 156 -16.58 18.94 -22.94
N LEU A 157 -17.13 18.02 -22.15
CA LEU A 157 -17.50 16.69 -22.60
C LEU A 157 -18.64 16.74 -23.63
N ALA A 158 -19.65 17.59 -23.42
CA ALA A 158 -20.74 17.82 -24.37
C ALA A 158 -20.21 18.28 -25.73
N LYS A 159 -19.27 19.24 -25.74
CA LYS A 159 -18.64 19.73 -26.96
C LYS A 159 -17.81 18.66 -27.68
N VAL A 160 -17.11 17.81 -26.92
CA VAL A 160 -16.33 16.69 -27.47
C VAL A 160 -17.25 15.62 -28.07
N ALA A 161 -18.31 15.26 -27.35
CA ALA A 161 -19.31 14.30 -27.81
C ALA A 161 -19.96 14.79 -29.10
N GLY A 162 -20.34 16.07 -29.16
CA GLY A 162 -21.03 16.66 -30.30
C GLY A 162 -22.41 16.03 -30.52
N ASP A 163 -22.98 16.26 -31.69
CA ASP A 163 -24.27 15.68 -32.07
C ASP A 163 -24.15 14.20 -32.44
N CYS A 164 -25.28 13.50 -32.36
CA CYS A 164 -25.48 12.11 -32.78
C CYS A 164 -26.88 12.00 -33.41
N LEU A 165 -27.07 12.68 -34.56
CA LEU A 165 -28.34 12.66 -35.31
C LEU A 165 -28.39 11.55 -36.37
N ASP A 166 -27.23 11.03 -36.76
CA ASP A 166 -27.08 9.97 -37.74
C ASP A 166 -25.95 9.01 -37.34
N GLU A 167 -25.89 7.84 -37.98
CA GLU A 167 -24.92 6.81 -37.65
C GLU A 167 -23.46 7.30 -37.75
N LYS A 168 -23.16 8.21 -38.68
CA LYS A 168 -21.80 8.74 -38.87
C LYS A 168 -21.43 9.65 -37.70
N GLN A 169 -22.34 10.51 -37.26
CA GLN A 169 -22.12 11.41 -36.12
C GLN A 169 -21.89 10.63 -34.83
N CYS A 170 -22.68 9.60 -34.55
CA CYS A 170 -22.52 8.75 -33.35
C CYS A 170 -21.23 7.93 -33.38
N LYS A 171 -20.80 7.49 -34.57
CA LYS A 171 -19.47 6.87 -34.76
C LYS A 171 -18.35 7.84 -34.42
N GLN A 172 -18.46 9.09 -34.86
CA GLN A 172 -17.47 10.12 -34.54
C GLN A 172 -17.50 10.53 -33.07
N ALA A 173 -18.68 10.57 -32.44
CA ALA A 173 -18.83 10.83 -31.01
C ALA A 173 -18.04 9.79 -30.19
N ALA A 174 -18.18 8.51 -30.51
CA ALA A 174 -17.40 7.44 -29.86
C ALA A 174 -15.89 7.69 -29.96
N VAL A 175 -15.38 8.04 -31.15
CA VAL A 175 -13.95 8.32 -31.36
C VAL A 175 -13.49 9.54 -30.56
N ARG A 176 -14.19 10.67 -30.65
CA ARG A 176 -13.81 11.93 -29.99
C ARG A 176 -13.82 11.77 -28.47
N VAL A 177 -14.88 11.17 -27.92
CA VAL A 177 -15.01 10.94 -26.48
C VAL A 177 -13.90 10.02 -25.98
N LEU A 178 -13.61 8.92 -26.67
CA LEU A 178 -12.52 8.03 -26.27
C LEU A 178 -11.14 8.70 -26.34
N GLN A 179 -10.87 9.51 -27.36
CA GLN A 179 -9.64 10.29 -27.44
C GLN A 179 -9.53 11.27 -26.25
N HIS A 180 -10.60 11.99 -25.93
CA HIS A 180 -10.63 12.92 -24.82
C HIS A 180 -10.43 12.21 -23.47
N MET A 181 -11.11 11.07 -23.25
CA MET A 181 -10.94 10.27 -22.03
C MET A 181 -9.51 9.73 -21.87
N LYS A 182 -8.83 9.37 -22.97
CA LYS A 182 -7.42 8.96 -22.92
C LYS A 182 -6.48 10.08 -22.49
N VAL A 183 -6.74 11.31 -22.95
CA VAL A 183 -5.96 12.48 -22.50
C VAL A 183 -6.14 12.67 -20.99
N ILE A 184 -7.40 12.64 -20.51
CA ILE A 184 -7.71 12.74 -19.07
C ILE A 184 -7.02 11.62 -18.28
N GLN A 185 -7.09 10.37 -18.76
CA GLN A 185 -6.44 9.23 -18.11
C GLN A 185 -4.92 9.42 -18.03
N SER A 186 -4.28 9.84 -19.13
CA SER A 186 -2.84 10.07 -19.17
C SER A 186 -2.41 11.21 -18.23
N GLU A 187 -3.20 12.27 -18.13
CA GLU A 187 -2.94 13.38 -17.20
C GLU A 187 -3.04 12.93 -15.74
N GLN A 188 -4.08 12.17 -15.39
CA GLN A 188 -4.24 11.60 -14.06
C GLN A 188 -3.13 10.61 -13.70
N ASP A 189 -2.73 9.75 -14.64
CA ASP A 189 -1.64 8.80 -14.43
C ASP A 189 -0.30 9.54 -14.24
N ARG A 190 -0.05 10.60 -15.01
CA ARG A 190 1.13 11.46 -14.83
C ARG A 190 1.13 12.16 -13.48
N GLU A 191 -0.02 12.66 -13.03
CA GLU A 191 -0.15 13.27 -11.71
C GLU A 191 0.08 12.24 -10.59
N ARG A 192 -0.50 11.04 -10.71
CA ARG A 192 -0.27 9.93 -9.77
C ARG A 192 1.21 9.56 -9.70
N GLN A 193 1.90 9.47 -10.84
CA GLN A 193 3.33 9.20 -10.91
C GLN A 193 4.16 10.30 -10.25
N ARG A 194 3.82 11.57 -10.48
CA ARG A 194 4.48 12.72 -9.84
C ARG A 194 4.31 12.70 -8.32
N LYS A 195 3.10 12.41 -7.83
CA LYS A 195 2.83 12.28 -6.38
C LYS A 195 3.66 11.16 -5.77
N LEU A 196 3.69 9.98 -6.41
CA LEU A 196 4.49 8.84 -5.95
C LEU A 196 5.99 9.12 -5.98
N GLN A 197 6.49 9.85 -6.99
CA GLN A 197 7.89 10.26 -7.06
C GLN A 197 8.24 11.24 -5.93
N ALA A 198 7.41 12.26 -5.73
CA ALA A 198 7.60 13.23 -4.65
C ALA A 198 7.57 12.57 -3.26
N GLU A 199 6.67 11.61 -3.04
CA GLU A 199 6.61 10.84 -1.80
C GLU A 199 7.90 10.04 -1.57
N ARG A 200 8.40 9.34 -2.59
CA ARG A 200 9.68 8.60 -2.52
C ARG A 200 10.88 9.51 -2.30
N GLU A 201 10.89 10.71 -2.89
CA GLU A 201 11.97 11.69 -2.67
C GLU A 201 11.94 12.24 -1.25
N MET A 202 10.75 12.54 -0.73
CA MET A 202 10.56 12.98 0.65
C MET A 202 10.97 11.89 1.65
N GLU A 203 10.61 10.63 1.40
CA GLU A 203 11.03 9.48 2.21
C GLU A 203 12.56 9.33 2.21
N LYS A 204 13.19 9.34 1.03
CA LYS A 204 14.67 9.30 0.91
C LYS A 204 15.34 10.44 1.66
N LYS A 205 14.78 11.66 1.59
CA LYS A 205 15.30 12.82 2.32
C LYS A 205 15.20 12.61 3.83
N ARG A 206 14.05 12.13 4.32
CA ARG A 206 13.85 11.81 5.74
C ARG A 206 14.82 10.74 6.23
N GLU A 207 15.02 9.67 5.45
CA GLU A 207 16.02 8.65 5.77
C GLU A 207 17.44 9.19 5.77
N ALA A 208 17.81 10.02 4.80
CA ALA A 208 19.14 10.62 4.73
C ALA A 208 19.39 11.56 5.92
N GLU A 209 18.41 12.38 6.28
CA GLU A 209 18.47 13.25 7.46
C GLU A 209 18.59 12.43 8.75
N GLN A 210 17.84 11.33 8.89
CA GLN A 210 17.96 10.43 10.04
C GLN A 210 19.35 9.80 10.12
N ARG A 211 19.86 9.25 9.00
CA ARG A 211 21.22 8.67 8.95
C ARG A 211 22.30 9.71 9.26
N ALA A 212 22.13 10.95 8.81
CA ALA A 212 23.05 12.04 9.12
C ALA A 212 23.04 12.39 10.61
N ARG A 213 21.86 12.47 11.25
CA ARG A 213 21.73 12.69 12.70
C ARG A 213 22.38 11.55 13.50
N GLU A 214 22.11 10.30 13.13
CA GLU A 214 22.73 9.14 13.77
C GLU A 214 24.26 9.13 13.60
N ALA A 215 24.77 9.51 12.43
CA ALA A 215 26.21 9.62 12.18
C ALA A 215 26.84 10.74 13.03
N GLN A 216 26.21 11.90 13.10
CA GLN A 216 26.66 13.02 13.95
C GLN A 216 26.70 12.62 15.43
N GLU A 217 25.67 11.93 15.92
CA GLU A 217 25.63 11.44 17.30
C GLU A 217 26.73 10.40 17.57
N ARG A 218 26.97 9.47 16.62
CA ARG A 218 28.07 8.50 16.71
C ARG A 218 29.43 9.19 16.77
N GLU A 219 29.66 10.22 15.97
CA GLU A 219 30.91 10.99 15.99
C GLU A 219 31.07 11.79 17.29
N LEU A 220 30.00 12.41 17.81
CA LEU A 220 30.02 13.07 19.11
C LEU A 220 30.39 12.10 20.24
N ARG A 221 29.72 10.94 20.31
CA ARG A 221 30.04 9.89 21.30
C ARG A 221 31.47 9.38 21.18
N LYS A 222 32.06 9.34 19.98
CA LYS A 222 33.47 8.98 19.77
C LYS A 222 34.41 10.07 20.31
N ARG A 223 34.10 11.34 20.07
CA ARG A 223 34.88 12.48 20.58
C ARG A 223 34.86 12.53 22.10
N GLU A 224 33.68 12.43 22.72
CA GLU A 224 33.54 12.39 24.19
C GLU A 224 34.36 11.25 24.82
N LYS A 225 34.30 10.05 24.22
CA LYS A 225 35.12 8.91 24.68
C LYS A 225 36.62 9.13 24.49
N ALA A 226 37.04 9.85 23.45
CA ALA A 226 38.45 10.19 23.23
C ALA A 226 38.94 11.24 24.24
N GLU A 227 38.16 12.30 24.46
CA GLU A 227 38.41 13.35 25.45
C GLU A 227 38.44 12.78 26.87
N GLU A 228 37.52 11.89 27.22
CA GLU A 228 37.53 11.24 28.54
C GLU A 228 38.78 10.37 28.72
N LYS A 229 39.19 9.60 27.70
CA LYS A 229 40.43 8.82 27.74
C LYS A 229 41.66 9.71 27.88
N GLU A 230 41.69 10.86 27.21
CA GLU A 230 42.79 11.82 27.33
C GLU A 230 42.83 12.45 28.73
N ARG A 231 41.67 12.85 29.27
CA ARG A 231 41.57 13.36 30.64
C ARG A 231 42.10 12.36 31.65
N ARG A 232 41.69 11.09 31.56
CA ARG A 232 42.18 10.01 32.43
C ARG A 232 43.70 9.80 32.31
N ARG A 233 44.28 9.93 31.10
CA ARG A 233 45.73 9.86 30.91
C ARG A 233 46.44 11.03 31.59
N ARG A 234 45.96 12.26 31.41
CA ARG A 234 46.52 13.46 32.07
C ARG A 234 46.46 13.36 33.59
N GLU A 235 45.35 12.89 34.15
CA GLU A 235 45.20 12.64 35.59
C GLU A 235 46.20 11.59 36.09
N TYR A 236 46.35 10.48 35.36
CA TYR A 236 47.31 9.42 35.69
C TYR A 236 48.77 9.93 35.66
N ASP A 237 49.14 10.69 34.62
CA ASP A 237 50.48 11.25 34.48
C ASP A 237 50.78 12.28 35.58
N ALA A 238 49.80 13.12 35.94
CA ALA A 238 49.91 14.07 37.05
C ALA A 238 50.07 13.36 38.40
N GLN A 239 49.29 12.31 38.68
CA GLN A 239 49.43 11.50 39.89
C GLN A 239 50.82 10.85 39.96
N ARG A 240 51.32 10.34 38.84
CA ARG A 240 52.66 9.72 38.76
C ARG A 240 53.76 10.75 39.01
N ALA A 241 53.66 11.94 38.42
CA ALA A 241 54.60 13.04 38.63
C ALA A 241 54.61 13.51 40.09
N ALA A 242 53.42 13.71 40.70
CA ALA A 242 53.27 14.08 42.10
C ALA A 242 53.90 13.02 43.03
N LYS A 243 53.67 11.72 42.75
CA LYS A 243 54.28 10.63 43.52
C LYS A 243 55.81 10.64 43.42
N GLN A 244 56.36 10.86 42.22
CA GLN A 244 57.81 10.99 42.04
C GLN A 244 58.39 12.21 42.76
N GLU A 245 57.67 13.33 42.77
CA GLU A 245 58.09 14.54 43.48
C GLU A 245 58.05 14.34 45.00
N MET A 246 56.98 13.72 45.51
CA MET A 246 56.88 13.31 46.91
C MET A 246 58.02 12.38 47.28
N GLU A 247 58.32 11.33 46.50
CA GLU A 247 59.46 10.43 46.73
C GLU A 247 60.81 11.17 46.68
N LYS A 248 60.98 12.18 45.82
CA LYS A 248 62.19 13.03 45.80
C LYS A 248 62.29 13.89 47.06
N LYS A 249 61.18 14.46 47.54
CA LYS A 249 61.11 15.22 48.80
C LYS A 249 61.39 14.30 50.00
N THR A 250 60.76 13.13 50.06
CA THR A 250 61.05 12.15 51.12
C THR A 250 62.49 11.70 51.07
N LYS A 251 63.07 11.44 49.88
CA LYS A 251 64.50 11.09 49.77
C LYS A 251 65.43 12.22 50.24
N LYS A 252 65.11 13.49 49.95
CA LYS A 252 65.86 14.65 50.49
C LYS A 252 65.72 14.75 52.02
N GLU A 253 64.52 14.58 52.56
CA GLU A 253 64.25 14.56 54.01
C GLU A 253 64.86 13.35 54.71
N THR A 254 64.96 12.19 54.02
CA THR A 254 65.58 10.96 54.53
C THR A 254 67.10 11.05 54.48
N VAL A 255 67.69 11.80 53.55
CA VAL A 255 69.14 12.14 53.58
C VAL A 255 69.43 13.09 54.75
N GLN A 256 68.47 13.95 55.11
CA GLN A 256 68.56 14.84 56.27
C GLN A 256 68.28 14.12 57.61
N SER A 257 67.45 13.07 57.60
CA SER A 257 67.09 12.27 58.78
C SER A 257 67.86 10.96 58.94
N ARG A 258 68.68 10.53 57.96
CA ARG A 258 69.65 9.40 58.10
C ARG A 258 70.87 9.73 58.95
N LYS A 259 70.72 10.71 59.83
CA LYS A 259 71.51 10.86 61.04
C LYS A 259 70.61 10.70 62.28
N LEU A 260 69.75 9.69 62.34
CA LEU A 260 69.52 8.88 63.55
C LEU A 260 68.54 7.72 63.28
N ALA A 261 69.00 6.53 63.69
CA ALA A 261 68.25 5.37 64.15
C ALA A 261 67.43 4.51 63.16
N SER A 262 67.43 3.22 63.52
CA SER A 262 67.11 2.02 62.77
C SER A 262 65.79 1.37 63.21
N SER A 263 65.35 0.41 62.39
CA SER A 263 64.68 -0.85 62.79
C SER A 263 63.16 -1.02 62.58
N SER A 264 62.86 -2.11 61.87
CA SER A 264 61.72 -3.04 61.96
C SER A 264 60.46 -2.86 61.07
N ARG A 265 60.03 -4.02 60.54
CA ARG A 265 58.89 -4.43 59.66
C ARG A 265 57.89 -5.22 60.55
N PRO A 266 56.62 -5.62 60.22
CA PRO A 266 55.82 -5.71 58.96
C PRO A 266 54.31 -5.31 59.18
N PRO A 267 53.21 -5.80 58.51
CA PRO A 267 52.97 -6.66 57.32
C PRO A 267 51.90 -6.13 56.29
N GLN A 268 51.58 -6.96 55.28
CA GLN A 268 50.78 -6.72 54.05
C GLN A 268 49.23 -6.69 54.25
N PRO A 269 48.45 -6.03 53.36
CA PRO A 269 46.99 -6.17 53.33
C PRO A 269 46.46 -7.18 52.28
N ALA A 270 45.31 -7.76 52.61
CA ALA A 270 44.62 -8.84 51.92
C ALA A 270 43.99 -8.43 50.58
N ARG A 271 43.94 -9.40 49.65
CA ARG A 271 43.23 -9.32 48.36
C ARG A 271 41.71 -9.37 48.56
N HIS A 272 41.03 -8.41 47.95
CA HIS A 272 39.57 -8.32 47.87
C HIS A 272 39.00 -9.46 47.01
N LYS A 273 38.18 -10.35 47.58
CA LYS A 273 37.39 -11.33 46.81
C LYS A 273 36.20 -10.61 46.16
N HIS A 274 36.15 -10.59 44.83
CA HIS A 274 35.00 -10.09 44.08
C HIS A 274 33.81 -11.05 44.30
N SER A 275 32.70 -10.51 44.80
CA SER A 275 31.48 -11.25 45.16
C SER A 275 30.83 -11.86 43.91
N TRP A 276 31.10 -13.15 43.69
CA TRP A 276 30.50 -13.99 42.63
C TRP A 276 28.96 -13.99 42.70
N SER A 277 28.39 -13.89 43.90
CA SER A 277 26.94 -13.80 44.11
C SER A 277 26.29 -12.55 43.51
N ARG A 278 26.99 -11.40 43.47
CA ARG A 278 26.48 -10.18 42.84
C ARG A 278 26.50 -10.24 41.32
N SER A 279 27.48 -10.93 40.74
CA SER A 279 27.55 -11.13 39.28
C SER A 279 26.49 -12.10 38.79
N VAL A 280 26.25 -13.20 39.52
CA VAL A 280 25.21 -14.18 39.19
C VAL A 280 23.82 -13.55 39.29
N LEU A 281 23.55 -12.77 40.34
CA LEU A 281 22.27 -12.07 40.49
C LEU A 281 22.02 -11.05 39.37
N ARG A 282 23.05 -10.30 38.96
CA ARG A 282 22.96 -9.37 37.82
C ARG A 282 22.73 -10.10 36.50
N ALA A 283 23.36 -11.25 36.29
CA ALA A 283 23.14 -12.06 35.09
C ALA A 283 21.70 -12.61 35.05
N LEU A 284 21.17 -13.10 36.18
CA LEU A 284 19.79 -13.58 36.27
C LEU A 284 18.77 -12.46 36.02
N LEU A 285 18.99 -11.26 36.56
CA LEU A 285 18.14 -10.09 36.31
C LEU A 285 18.15 -9.66 34.84
N LEU A 286 19.31 -9.72 34.17
CA LEU A 286 19.40 -9.41 32.74
C LEU A 286 18.69 -10.45 31.88
N VAL A 287 18.79 -11.74 32.22
CA VAL A 287 18.05 -12.81 31.53
C VAL A 287 16.55 -12.63 31.70
N LEU A 288 16.08 -12.32 32.92
CA LEU A 288 14.67 -12.03 33.18
C LEU A 288 14.18 -10.82 32.37
N LEU A 289 14.96 -9.74 32.31
CA LEU A 289 14.64 -8.55 31.52
C LEU A 289 14.54 -8.88 30.02
N CYS A 290 15.46 -9.68 29.48
CA CYS A 290 15.41 -10.11 28.09
C CYS A 290 14.14 -10.91 27.78
N ILE A 291 13.74 -11.82 28.67
CA ILE A 291 12.51 -12.63 28.52
C ILE A 291 11.25 -11.74 28.54
N LEU A 292 11.21 -10.75 29.45
CA LEU A 292 10.09 -9.80 29.52
C LEU A 292 10.00 -8.92 28.28
N CYS A 293 11.15 -8.45 27.76
CA CYS A 293 11.19 -7.67 26.53
C CYS A 293 10.75 -8.50 25.31
N THR A 294 11.16 -9.77 25.19
CA THR A 294 10.73 -10.62 24.07
C THR A 294 9.24 -10.93 24.12
N LEU A 295 8.68 -11.17 25.31
CA LEU A 295 7.23 -11.34 25.50
C LEU A 295 6.45 -10.06 25.16
N ALA A 296 6.93 -8.90 25.60
CA ALA A 296 6.32 -7.61 25.29
C ALA A 296 6.32 -7.32 23.79
N VAL A 297 7.44 -7.58 23.09
CA VAL A 297 7.53 -7.40 21.63
C VAL A 297 6.58 -8.36 20.90
N CYS A 298 6.53 -9.65 21.27
CA CYS A 298 5.66 -10.62 20.61
C CYS A 298 4.16 -10.38 20.87
N LYS A 299 3.76 -9.69 21.96
CA LYS A 299 2.34 -9.40 22.28
C LYS A 299 1.88 -7.99 21.88
N LEU A 300 2.76 -6.97 21.91
CA LEU A 300 2.40 -5.56 21.68
C LEU A 300 2.68 -5.07 20.24
N THR A 301 3.25 -5.91 19.38
CA THR A 301 3.51 -5.57 17.97
C THR A 301 2.79 -6.55 17.03
N GLU A 302 2.54 -6.15 15.78
CA GLU A 302 1.87 -6.98 14.74
C GLU A 302 2.71 -8.20 14.27
N LEU A 303 3.82 -8.52 14.94
CA LEU A 303 4.71 -9.66 14.65
C LEU A 303 4.16 -11.04 15.08
N GLN A 304 2.84 -11.17 15.28
CA GLN A 304 2.21 -12.39 15.77
C GLN A 304 2.40 -13.62 14.86
N HIS A 305 2.69 -13.40 13.57
CA HIS A 305 2.78 -14.46 12.55
C HIS A 305 4.21 -14.96 12.27
N GLN A 306 5.22 -14.48 12.99
CA GLN A 306 6.58 -15.01 12.89
C GLN A 306 6.71 -16.31 13.70
N PRO A 307 7.41 -17.34 13.19
CA PRO A 307 7.45 -18.68 13.80
C PRO A 307 8.02 -18.70 15.22
N LEU A 308 8.89 -17.75 15.58
CA LEU A 308 9.44 -17.59 16.92
C LEU A 308 8.41 -17.05 17.93
N CYS A 309 7.55 -16.12 17.52
CA CYS A 309 6.53 -15.55 18.42
C CYS A 309 5.33 -16.49 18.61
N VAL A 310 5.04 -17.37 17.64
CA VAL A 310 4.01 -18.42 17.81
C VAL A 310 4.38 -19.36 18.95
N SER A 311 5.60 -19.91 18.96
CA SER A 311 6.07 -20.83 20.02
C SER A 311 6.14 -20.16 21.40
N VAL A 312 6.49 -18.88 21.46
CA VAL A 312 6.53 -18.10 22.71
C VAL A 312 5.12 -17.83 23.23
N ASN A 313 4.16 -17.51 22.34
CA ASN A 313 2.77 -17.30 22.71
C ASN A 313 2.11 -18.59 23.21
N THR A 314 2.34 -19.74 22.57
CA THR A 314 1.78 -21.03 23.04
C THR A 314 2.31 -21.39 24.43
N LEU A 315 3.61 -21.23 24.67
CA LEU A 315 4.21 -21.50 25.98
C LEU A 315 3.65 -20.55 27.06
N TYR A 316 3.40 -19.29 26.70
CA TYR A 316 2.80 -18.32 27.60
C TYR A 316 1.35 -18.71 27.98
N GLU A 317 0.52 -19.07 27.00
CA GLU A 317 -0.87 -19.50 27.27
C GLU A 317 -0.90 -20.79 28.12
N ASP A 318 -0.01 -21.75 27.86
CA ASP A 318 0.10 -22.99 28.66
C ASP A 318 0.49 -22.69 30.12
N VAL A 319 1.42 -21.77 30.35
CA VAL A 319 1.83 -21.36 31.70
C VAL A 319 0.71 -20.59 32.40
N VAL A 320 0.02 -19.68 31.71
CA VAL A 320 -1.12 -18.95 32.27
C VAL A 320 -2.25 -19.89 32.64
N ALA A 321 -2.58 -20.85 31.78
CA ALA A 321 -3.58 -21.88 32.05
C ALA A 321 -3.20 -22.75 33.25
N ALA A 322 -1.92 -23.14 33.37
CA ALA A 322 -1.41 -23.90 34.50
C ALA A 322 -1.48 -23.12 35.82
N VAL A 323 -1.18 -21.83 35.79
CA VAL A 323 -1.22 -20.94 36.96
C VAL A 323 -2.67 -20.65 37.39
N GLN A 324 -3.58 -20.44 36.43
CA GLN A 324 -5.01 -20.19 36.71
C GLN A 324 -5.73 -21.42 37.27
N ASN A 325 -5.32 -22.62 36.86
CA ASN A 325 -5.86 -23.88 37.36
C ASN A 325 -5.20 -24.36 38.66
N HIS A 326 -4.24 -23.59 39.20
CA HIS A 326 -3.60 -23.92 40.46
C HIS A 326 -4.52 -23.57 41.64
N LYS A 327 -5.02 -24.61 42.33
CA LYS A 327 -6.00 -24.50 43.45
C LYS A 327 -5.63 -23.44 44.50
N THR A 328 -4.33 -23.26 44.79
CA THR A 328 -3.85 -22.27 45.77
C THR A 328 -4.06 -20.83 45.31
N LEU A 329 -3.97 -20.55 44.01
CA LEU A 329 -4.13 -19.21 43.46
C LEU A 329 -5.60 -18.81 43.39
N GLN A 330 -6.49 -19.77 43.10
CA GLN A 330 -7.94 -19.58 43.15
C GLN A 330 -8.42 -19.27 44.58
N ASN A 331 -7.89 -19.97 45.58
CA ASN A 331 -8.22 -19.70 46.99
C ASN A 331 -7.78 -18.29 47.45
N MET A 332 -6.63 -17.80 46.97
CA MET A 332 -6.13 -16.46 47.27
C MET A 332 -6.94 -15.35 46.57
N LEU A 333 -7.37 -15.58 45.32
CA LEU A 333 -8.21 -14.63 44.57
C LEU A 333 -9.63 -14.56 45.14
N GLN A 334 -10.19 -15.66 45.66
CA GLN A 334 -11.49 -15.66 46.35
C GLN A 334 -11.43 -14.98 47.72
N GLN A 335 -10.32 -15.08 48.46
CA GLN A 335 -10.18 -14.35 49.74
C GLN A 335 -10.08 -12.83 49.56
N ASN A 336 -9.43 -12.37 48.48
CA ASN A 336 -9.31 -10.93 48.19
C ASN A 336 -10.56 -10.30 47.55
N SER A 337 -11.56 -11.07 47.12
CA SER A 337 -12.83 -10.53 46.62
C SER A 337 -13.93 -10.42 47.69
N GLN A 338 -13.65 -10.89 48.92
CA GLN A 338 -14.55 -10.83 50.09
C GLN A 338 -14.08 -9.86 51.18
N GLN A 339 -12.97 -9.14 50.97
CA GLN A 339 -12.60 -7.92 51.71
C GLN A 339 -12.87 -6.70 50.84
#